data_AF-A0A358QZD6-F1
#
_entry.id   AF-A0A358QZD6-F1
#
_cell.length_a   1.000
_cell.length_b   1.000
_cell.length_c   1.000
_cell.angle_alpha   90.00
_cell.angle_beta   90.00
_cell.angle_gamma   90.00
#
_symmetry.space_group_name_H-M   'P 1'
#
loop_
_entity.id
_entity.type
_entity.pdbx_description
1 polymer ?
#
loop_
_entity_poly.entity_id
_entity_poly.type
_entity_poly.pdbx_seq_one_letter_code
_entity_poly.pdbx_strand_id
1 'polypeptide(L)'
;MNGNCPTLLRQIMELQFTAVELNLFLDTHPNSQEALRDFCRVIERLQPLMSEYQNKCAPLVAAGAGVNSDCWNWIDEPWPWEINY
;
A
#
# COMPACT_ATOMS: atom_id res chain seq x y z
N MET A 1 -16.00 2.71 15.59
CA MET A 1 -15.09 1.94 14.72
C MET A 1 -14.33 2.94 13.86
N ASN A 2 -13.00 2.83 13.85
CA ASN A 2 -12.07 3.91 13.47
C ASN A 2 -12.20 4.33 11.99
N GLY A 3 -12.68 5.56 11.74
CA GLY A 3 -12.97 6.09 10.40
C GLY A 3 -11.76 6.47 9.52
N ASN A 4 -10.64 5.75 9.59
CA ASN A 4 -9.42 6.08 8.82
C ASN A 4 -8.91 4.95 7.90
N CYS A 5 -9.45 3.72 7.99
CA CYS A 5 -8.97 2.60 7.16
C CYS A 5 -9.15 2.82 5.65
N PRO A 6 -10.33 3.25 5.14
CA PRO A 6 -10.50 3.53 3.71
C PRO A 6 -9.56 4.63 3.19
N THR A 7 -9.31 5.64 4.03
CA THR A 7 -8.41 6.75 3.71
C THR A 7 -6.95 6.30 3.65
N LEU A 8 -6.51 5.48 4.61
CA LEU A 8 -5.17 4.87 4.61
C LEU A 8 -4.99 3.98 3.39
N LEU A 9 -5.97 3.12 3.09
CA LEU A 9 -5.93 2.23 1.93
C LEU A 9 -5.83 3.02 0.62
N ARG A 10 -6.61 4.10 0.47
CA ARG A 10 -6.53 4.98 -0.69
C ARG A 10 -5.12 5.58 -0.86
N GLN A 11 -4.54 6.10 0.21
CA GLN A 11 -3.18 6.67 0.15
C GLN A 11 -2.12 5.62 -0.21
N ILE A 12 -2.25 4.41 0.34
CA ILE A 12 -1.39 3.27 0.00
C ILE A 12 -1.52 2.95 -1.49
N MET A 13 -2.72 2.87 -2.03
CA MET A 13 -2.98 2.60 -3.45
C MET A 13 -2.39 3.68 -4.36
N GLU A 14 -2.59 4.96 -4.04
CA GLU A 14 -2.03 6.09 -4.80
C GLU A 14 -0.49 6.03 -4.84
N LEU A 15 0.15 5.73 -3.71
CA LEU A 15 1.61 5.59 -3.63
C LEU A 15 2.12 4.33 -4.34
N GLN A 16 1.41 3.20 -4.22
CA GLN A 16 1.76 1.98 -4.95
C GLN A 16 1.69 2.17 -6.46
N PHE A 17 0.61 2.80 -6.95
CA PHE A 17 0.48 3.17 -8.35
C PHE A 17 1.66 4.06 -8.80
N THR A 18 1.97 5.09 -8.03
CA THR A 18 3.08 6.00 -8.35
C THR A 18 4.43 5.28 -8.39
N ALA A 19 4.69 4.35 -7.45
CA ALA A 19 5.91 3.55 -7.43
C ALA A 19 6.02 2.66 -8.67
N VAL A 20 4.92 2.03 -9.09
CA VAL A 20 4.88 1.21 -10.31
C VAL A 20 5.19 2.05 -11.55
N GLU A 21 4.56 3.22 -11.69
CA GLU A 21 4.79 4.12 -12.84
C GLU A 21 6.24 4.61 -12.90
N LEU A 22 6.81 5.02 -11.75
CA LEU A 22 8.21 5.44 -11.68
C LEU A 22 9.18 4.30 -11.99
N ASN A 23 8.88 3.07 -11.54
CA ASN A 23 9.68 1.90 -11.90
C ASN A 23 9.65 1.65 -13.41
N LEU A 24 8.46 1.70 -14.02
CA LEU A 24 8.29 1.51 -15.46
C LEU A 24 9.00 2.61 -16.28
N PHE A 25 9.01 3.85 -15.76
CA PHE A 25 9.79 4.93 -16.36
C PHE A 25 11.30 4.67 -16.25
N LEU A 26 11.78 4.23 -15.09
CA LEU A 26 13.19 3.91 -14.85
C LEU A 26 13.70 2.75 -15.71
N ASP A 27 12.84 1.78 -16.06
CA ASP A 27 13.18 0.70 -16.99
C ASP A 27 13.64 1.24 -18.37
N THR A 28 13.13 2.40 -18.77
CA THR A 28 13.50 3.07 -20.03
C THR A 28 14.50 4.22 -19.85
N HIS A 29 14.63 4.76 -18.63
CA HIS A 29 15.49 5.89 -18.29
C HIS A 29 16.33 5.61 -17.02
N PRO A 30 17.21 4.59 -17.01
CA PRO A 30 17.85 4.09 -15.79
C PRO A 30 18.81 5.09 -15.14
N ASN A 31 19.30 6.08 -15.89
CA ASN A 31 20.21 7.11 -15.39
C ASN A 31 19.48 8.37 -14.87
N SER A 32 18.14 8.39 -14.89
CA SER A 32 17.35 9.53 -14.39
C SER A 32 17.43 9.60 -12.86
N GLN A 33 18.35 10.42 -12.36
CA GLN A 33 18.53 10.66 -10.92
C GLN A 33 17.30 11.30 -10.27
N GLU A 34 16.53 12.07 -11.04
CA GLU A 34 15.28 12.67 -10.55
C GLU A 34 14.22 11.59 -10.29
N ALA A 35 13.93 10.74 -11.28
CA ALA A 35 12.96 9.66 -11.14
C ALA A 35 13.37 8.67 -10.04
N LEU A 36 14.67 8.39 -9.88
CA LEU A 36 15.16 7.54 -8.80
C LEU A 36 14.93 8.17 -7.41
N ARG A 37 15.16 9.47 -7.25
CA ARG A 37 14.88 10.17 -5.99
C ARG A 37 13.38 10.19 -5.66
N ASP A 38 12.54 10.41 -6.65
CA ASP A 38 11.09 10.40 -6.45
C ASP A 38 10.60 8.99 -6.11
N PHE A 39 11.14 7.95 -6.75
CA PHE A 39 10.84 6.57 -6.43
C PHE A 39 11.21 6.25 -4.96
N CYS A 40 12.42 6.61 -4.53
CA CYS A 40 12.84 6.43 -3.14
C CYS A 40 11.91 7.16 -2.16
N ARG A 41 11.53 8.42 -2.44
CA ARG A 41 10.62 9.19 -1.60
C ARG A 41 9.23 8.55 -1.50
N VAL A 42 8.72 8.00 -2.60
CA VAL A 42 7.44 7.28 -2.61
C VAL A 42 7.52 6.04 -1.73
N ILE A 43 8.59 5.24 -1.85
CA ILE A 43 8.79 4.05 -1.01
C ILE A 43 8.93 4.42 0.47
N GLU A 44 9.69 5.46 0.81
CA GLU A 44 9.84 5.96 2.19
C GLU A 44 8.49 6.36 2.82
N ARG A 45 7.57 6.91 2.02
CA ARG A 45 6.22 7.25 2.48
C ARG A 45 5.27 6.05 2.53
N LEU A 46 5.42 5.09 1.63
CA LEU A 46 4.55 3.93 1.51
C LEU A 46 4.71 2.96 2.70
N GLN A 47 5.95 2.64 3.09
CA GLN A 47 6.24 1.68 4.15
C GLN A 47 5.57 1.95 5.51
N PRO A 48 5.62 3.19 6.08
CA PRO A 48 4.94 3.46 7.34
C PRO A 48 3.42 3.40 7.23
N LEU A 49 2.84 3.80 6.09
CA LEU A 49 1.39 3.72 5.87
C LEU A 49 0.91 2.27 5.78
N MET A 50 1.64 1.41 5.08
CA MET A 50 1.34 -0.02 5.04
C MET A 50 1.42 -0.65 6.43
N SER A 51 2.41 -0.26 7.22
CA SER A 51 2.57 -0.73 8.60
C SER A 51 1.43 -0.24 9.49
N GLU A 52 1.04 1.03 9.37
CA GLU A 52 -0.09 1.61 10.10
C GLU A 52 -1.41 0.92 9.75
N TYR A 53 -1.66 0.67 8.46
CA TYR A 53 -2.86 -0.02 8.01
C TYR A 53 -2.95 -1.43 8.60
N GLN A 54 -1.89 -2.24 8.46
CA GLN A 54 -1.90 -3.62 8.95
C GLN A 54 -2.07 -3.70 10.48
N ASN A 55 -1.59 -2.70 11.22
CA ASN A 55 -1.77 -2.63 12.68
C ASN A 55 -3.17 -2.22 13.11
N LYS A 56 -3.94 -1.52 12.26
CA LYS A 56 -5.21 -0.86 12.64
C LYS A 56 -6.45 -1.40 11.91
N CYS A 57 -6.27 -2.01 10.76
CA CYS A 57 -7.32 -2.37 9.81
C CYS A 57 -7.28 -3.88 9.58
N ALA A 58 -6.76 -4.36 8.45
CA ALA A 58 -6.56 -5.79 8.20
C ALA A 58 -5.24 -6.05 7.43
N PRO A 59 -4.88 -7.33 7.19
CA PRO A 59 -3.69 -7.69 6.44
C PRO A 59 -3.71 -7.13 5.01
N LEU A 60 -2.59 -6.59 4.53
CA LEU A 60 -2.44 -6.13 3.14
C LEU A 60 -2.01 -7.23 2.18
N VAL A 61 -1.45 -8.33 2.70
CA VAL A 61 -1.04 -9.50 1.93
C VAL A 61 -1.53 -10.76 2.61
N ALA A 62 -1.93 -11.76 1.82
CA ALA A 62 -2.48 -13.02 2.32
C ALA A 62 -1.53 -13.74 3.30
N ALA A 63 -0.21 -13.62 3.09
CA ALA A 63 0.80 -14.20 3.98
C ALA A 63 0.80 -13.61 5.40
N GLY A 64 0.22 -12.42 5.60
CA GLY A 64 0.05 -11.80 6.91
C GLY A 64 -1.27 -12.17 7.59
N ALA A 65 -2.19 -12.85 6.90
CA ALA A 65 -3.47 -13.22 7.45
C ALA A 65 -3.35 -14.38 8.45
N GLY A 66 -4.11 -14.33 9.54
CA GLY A 66 -4.09 -15.34 10.60
C GLY A 66 -2.81 -15.38 11.46
N VAL A 67 -1.81 -14.52 11.23
CA VAL A 67 -0.58 -14.49 12.03
C VAL A 67 -0.84 -14.02 13.46
N ASN A 68 -1.79 -13.09 13.64
CA ASN A 68 -2.15 -12.50 14.93
C ASN A 68 -3.59 -12.83 15.36
N SER A 69 -4.21 -13.83 14.73
CA SER A 69 -5.61 -14.20 14.98
C SER A 69 -5.83 -15.70 14.78
N ASP A 70 -6.69 -16.30 15.61
CA ASP A 70 -7.16 -17.69 15.44
C ASP A 70 -8.15 -17.84 14.26
N CYS A 71 -8.36 -16.78 13.47
CA CYS A 71 -9.23 -16.78 12.28
C CYS A 71 -8.52 -16.27 11.02
N TRP A 72 -9.00 -16.74 9.86
CA TRP A 72 -8.55 -16.31 8.54
C TRP A 72 -9.17 -14.96 8.17
N ASN A 73 -8.50 -13.87 8.55
CA ASN A 73 -8.99 -12.49 8.41
C ASN A 73 -8.68 -11.83 7.06
N TRP A 74 -8.20 -12.57 6.06
CA TRP A 74 -7.90 -12.05 4.73
C TRP A 74 -9.15 -11.60 3.96
N ILE A 75 -10.31 -12.19 4.27
CA ILE A 75 -11.58 -11.96 3.56
C ILE A 75 -12.52 -10.99 4.29
N ASP A 76 -12.09 -10.46 5.45
CA ASP A 76 -12.97 -9.73 6.38
C ASP A 76 -13.08 -8.22 6.09
N GLU A 77 -12.30 -7.68 5.14
CA GLU A 77 -12.36 -6.28 4.73
C GLU A 77 -12.85 -6.09 3.29
N PRO A 78 -13.53 -4.96 3.02
CA PRO A 78 -13.94 -4.63 1.66
C PRO A 78 -12.69 -4.48 0.80
N TRP A 79 -12.66 -5.23 -0.28
CA TRP A 79 -11.59 -5.16 -1.25
C TRP A 79 -11.55 -3.77 -1.89
N PRO A 80 -10.41 -3.34 -2.45
CA PRO A 80 -10.30 -2.02 -3.08
C PRO A 80 -11.39 -1.69 -4.11
N TRP A 81 -11.94 -2.69 -4.81
CA TRP A 81 -13.04 -2.54 -5.76
C TRP A 81 -14.44 -2.51 -5.14
N GLU A 82 -14.58 -2.85 -3.85
CA GLU A 82 -15.82 -2.76 -3.08
C GLU A 82 -15.97 -1.39 -2.40
N ILE A 83 -14.91 -0.58 -2.42
CA ILE A 83 -14.89 0.77 -1.86
C ILE A 83 -15.39 1.77 -2.93
N ASN A 84 -16.48 2.46 -2.62
CA ASN A 84 -16.93 3.61 -3.41
C ASN A 84 -16.14 4.85 -2.98
N TYR A 85 -15.36 5.42 -3.91
CA TYR A 85 -14.52 6.61 -3.71
C TYR A 85 -15.21 7.92 -4.07
#